data_AF-A0A7C4GQC0-F1
#
_entry.id   AF-A0A7C4GQC0-F1
#
_cell.length_a   1.000
_cell.length_b   1.000
_cell.length_c   1.000
_cell.angle_alpha   90.00
_cell.angle_beta   90.00
_cell.angle_gamma   90.00
#
_symmetry.space_group_name_H-M   'P 1'
#
loop_
_entity.id
_entity.type
_entity.pdbx_description
1 polymer ?
#
loop_
_entity_poly.entity_id
_entity_poly.type
_entity_poly.pdbx_seq_one_letter_code
_entity_poly.pdbx_strand_id
1 'polypeptide(L)' 'DVKNVIGSNFADLGFSSDEESGRVTGFAAIDNLGKGAAGQAVQCMNLMLGFRETEALLIPPLRP' A
#
# COMPACT_ATOMS: atom_id res chain seq x y z
N ASP A 1 8.01 1.03 9.65
CA ASP A 1 8.70 -0.25 9.41
C ASP A 1 7.92 -0.98 8.32
N VAL A 2 8.58 -1.62 7.36
CA VAL A 2 7.92 -2.39 6.29
C VAL A 2 7.04 -3.51 6.87
N LYS A 3 7.36 -3.99 8.07
CA LYS A 3 6.50 -4.93 8.81
C LYS A 3 5.08 -4.41 9.08
N ASN A 4 4.83 -3.10 8.96
CA ASN A 4 3.52 -2.50 9.19
C ASN A 4 2.53 -2.74 8.05
N VAL A 5 2.96 -3.30 6.91
CA VAL A 5 2.08 -3.48 5.73
C VAL A 5 1.96 -4.93 5.27
N ILE A 6 2.75 -5.84 5.82
CA ILE A 6 2.75 -7.27 5.44
C ILE A 6 1.37 -7.88 5.66
N GLY A 7 0.88 -8.62 4.66
CA GLY A 7 -0.44 -9.27 4.65
C GLY A 7 -1.61 -8.31 4.45
N SER A 8 -1.36 -7.01 4.26
CA SER A 8 -2.40 -6.00 4.03
C SER A 8 -2.40 -5.48 2.60
N ASN A 9 -3.47 -4.78 2.23
CA ASN A 9 -3.55 -4.05 0.96
C ASN A 9 -3.21 -2.54 1.11
N PHE A 10 -2.50 -2.17 2.16
CA PHE A 10 -2.09 -0.77 2.41
C PHE A 10 -0.75 -0.43 1.74
N ALA A 11 -0.59 0.86 1.44
CA ALA A 11 0.66 1.47 1.04
C ALA A 11 0.98 2.61 2.00
N ASP A 12 1.96 2.42 2.87
CA ASP A 12 2.41 3.45 3.80
C ASP A 12 3.40 4.36 3.07
N LEU A 13 3.09 5.66 3.03
CA LEU A 13 3.88 6.67 2.34
C LEU A 13 4.59 7.59 3.35
N GLY A 14 5.81 7.97 3.02
CA GLY A 14 6.58 8.95 3.78
C GLY A 14 7.49 9.75 2.86
N PHE A 15 8.02 10.86 3.35
CA PHE A 15 9.00 11.65 2.63
C PHE A 15 9.96 12.34 3.59
N SER A 16 11.11 12.75 3.07
CA SER A 16 12.06 13.63 3.71
C SER A 16 12.44 14.74 2.73
N SER A 17 12.40 15.98 3.18
CA SER A 17 12.78 17.16 2.39
C SER A 17 14.09 17.73 2.92
N ASP A 18 15.05 17.93 2.02
CA ASP A 18 16.28 18.66 2.27
C ASP A 18 16.14 20.06 1.64
N GLU A 19 15.89 21.05 2.50
CA GLU A 19 15.63 22.44 2.07
C GLU A 19 16.86 23.10 1.45
N GLU A 20 18.07 22.70 1.87
CA GLU A 20 19.32 23.31 1.38
C GLU A 20 19.62 22.88 -0.05
N SER A 21 19.42 21.59 -0.38
CA SER A 21 19.59 21.08 -1.74
C SER A 21 18.33 21.16 -2.61
N GLY A 22 17.18 21.48 -2.03
CA GLY A 22 15.88 21.45 -2.69
C GLY A 22 15.40 20.04 -3.08
N ARG A 23 16.01 18.99 -2.50
CA ARG A 23 15.69 17.60 -2.83
C ARG A 23 14.61 17.04 -1.90
N VAL A 24 13.66 16.30 -2.47
CA VAL A 24 12.70 15.48 -1.70
C VAL A 24 12.94 14.01 -1.99
N THR A 25 13.09 13.22 -0.93
CA THR A 25 13.17 11.76 -0.99
C THR A 25 11.85 11.17 -0.53
N GLY A 26 11.14 10.48 -1.43
CA GLY A 26 9.91 9.74 -1.11
C GLY A 26 10.20 8.30 -0.72
N PHE A 27 9.37 7.75 0.17
CA PHE A 27 9.39 6.37 0.63
C PHE A 27 8.01 5.75 0.50
N ALA A 28 7.95 4.49 0.10
CA ALA A 28 6.74 3.69 0.10
C ALA A 28 7.04 2.30 0.67
N ALA A 29 6.19 1.83 1.58
CA ALA A 29 6.19 0.45 2.04
C ALA A 29 4.88 -0.23 1.63
N ILE A 30 4.99 -1.37 0.97
CA ILE A 30 3.87 -2.23 0.57
C ILE A 30 4.19 -3.69 0.88
N ASP A 31 3.16 -4.52 1.05
CA ASP A 31 3.31 -5.95 0.80
C ASP A 31 3.41 -6.18 -0.72
N ASN A 32 4.49 -6.81 -1.18
CA ASN A 32 4.75 -7.00 -2.61
C ASN A 32 3.83 -8.05 -3.26
N LEU A 33 3.32 -9.03 -2.50
CA LEU A 33 2.37 -10.03 -2.99
C LEU A 33 0.91 -9.56 -2.84
N GLY A 34 0.63 -8.80 -1.78
CA GLY A 34 -0.63 -8.13 -1.53
C GLY A 34 -0.80 -6.89 -2.41
N LYS A 35 -0.58 -5.70 -1.85
CA LYS A 35 -0.74 -4.41 -2.55
C LYS A 35 0.16 -4.29 -3.80
N GLY A 36 1.29 -4.96 -3.85
CA GLY A 36 2.18 -4.99 -5.02
C GLY A 36 1.72 -5.90 -6.16
N ALA A 37 0.78 -6.83 -5.93
CA ALA A 37 0.31 -7.77 -6.94
C ALA A 37 -1.17 -8.14 -6.78
N ALA A 38 -1.48 -9.24 -6.06
CA ALA A 38 -2.80 -9.85 -6.05
C ALA A 38 -3.88 -8.93 -5.45
N GLY A 39 -3.55 -8.22 -4.37
CA GLY A 39 -4.46 -7.28 -3.73
C GLY A 39 -4.81 -6.11 -4.65
N GLN A 40 -3.84 -5.59 -5.42
CA GLN A 40 -4.09 -4.57 -6.43
C GLN A 40 -4.95 -5.09 -7.59
N ALA A 41 -4.74 -6.34 -8.02
CA ALA A 41 -5.56 -6.96 -9.07
C ALA A 41 -7.03 -7.08 -8.63
N VAL A 42 -7.27 -7.52 -7.39
CA VAL A 42 -8.63 -7.57 -6.81
C VAL A 42 -9.21 -6.17 -6.65
N GLN A 43 -8.42 -5.18 -6.25
CA GLN A 43 -8.86 -3.78 -6.13
C GLN A 43 -9.35 -3.22 -7.48
N CYS A 44 -8.60 -3.48 -8.56
CA CYS A 44 -9.02 -3.12 -9.91
C CYS A 44 -10.28 -3.88 -10.34
N MET A 45 -10.35 -5.19 -10.07
CA MET A 45 -11.52 -6.01 -10.36
C MET A 45 -12.77 -5.50 -9.63
N ASN A 46 -12.65 -5.11 -8.37
CA ASN A 46 -13.75 -4.53 -7.59
C ASN A 46 -14.33 -3.31 -8.31
N LEU A 47 -13.47 -2.38 -8.75
CA LEU A 47 -13.89 -1.20 -9.50
C LEU A 47 -14.55 -1.57 -10.83
N MET A 48 -13.96 -2.51 -11.59
CA MET A 48 -14.49 -2.95 -12.89
C MET A 48 -15.88 -3.58 -12.79
N LEU A 49 -16.14 -4.32 -11.70
CA LEU A 49 -17.40 -5.03 -11.47
C LEU A 49 -18.42 -4.19 -10.67
N GLY A 50 -18.09 -2.94 -10.31
CA GLY A 50 -18.98 -2.05 -9.57
C GLY A 50 -19.10 -2.38 -8.07
N PHE A 51 -18.18 -3.18 -7.53
CA PHE A 51 -18.06 -3.37 -6.09
C PHE A 51 -17.36 -2.18 -5.43
N ARG A 52 -17.41 -2.12 -4.09
CA ARG A 52 -16.57 -1.17 -3.34
C ARG A 52 -15.11 -1.53 -3.58
N GLU A 53 -14.27 -0.54 -3.87
CA GLU A 53 -12.84 -0.74 -4.12
C GLU A 53 -12.16 -1.57 -3.01
N THR A 54 -12.55 -1.36 -1.76
CA THR A 54 -11.98 -1.98 -0.56
C THR A 54 -12.57 -3.34 -0.20
N GLU A 55 -13.54 -3.85 -0.97
CA GLU A 55 -14.21 -5.12 -0.68
C GLU A 55 -13.18 -6.26 -0.58
N ALA A 56 -13.23 -7.02 0.53
CA ALA A 56 -12.29 -8.09 0.87
C ALA A 56 -10.79 -7.71 1.00
N LEU A 57 -10.44 -6.41 1.06
CA LEU A 57 -9.05 -5.94 1.05
C LEU A 57 -8.58 -5.24 2.33
N LEU A 58 -9.48 -5.00 3.30
CA LEU A 58 -9.16 -4.31 4.57
C LEU A 58 -8.69 -5.26 5.67
N ILE A 59 -7.82 -6.21 5.31
CA ILE A 59 -7.20 -7.11 6.28
C ILE A 59 -6.11 -6.32 7.01
N PRO A 60 -6.11 -6.31 8.36
CA PRO A 60 -5.05 -5.65 9.11
C PRO A 60 -3.70 -6.33 8.85
N PRO A 61 -2.60 -5.57 8.90
CA PRO A 61 -1.26 -6.13 8.75
C PRO A 61 -0.98 -7.28 9.73
N LEU A 62 -0.32 -8.32 9.26
CA LEU A 62 0.07 -9.47 10.08
C LEU A 62 1.22 -9.09 11.00
N ARG A 63 0.94 -9.04 12.31
CA ARG A 63 1.93 -8.78 13.36
C ARG A 63 1.78 -9.77 14.52
N PRO A 64 2.90 -10.20 15.16
CA PRO A 64 2.83 -10.82 16.47
C PRO A 64 2.36 -9.83 17.55
#